data_AF-A0A383EE04-F1
#
_entry.id   AF-A0A383EE04-F1
#
_cell.length_a   1.000
_cell.length_b   1.000
_cell.length_c   1.000
_cell.angle_alpha   90.00
_cell.angle_beta   90.00
_cell.angle_gamma   90.00
#
_symmetry.space_group_name_H-M   'P 1'
#
loop_
_entity.id
_entity.type
_entity.pdbx_description
1 polymer ?
#
loop_
_entity_poly.entity_id
_entity_poly.type
_entity_poly.pdbx_seq_one_letter_code
_entity_poly.pdbx_strand_id
1 'polypeptide(L)'
;MSLSSEVISVSLGNNNDKAGSQHPDATYFSVDISDANALKKIPSNEFHYVVNLGGYIDHSSFENKGKNIINAHLFGLMNLVEFINKKTLKKLINF
;
A
#
# COMPACT_ATOMS: atom_id res chain seq x y z
N MET A 1 -4.35 -22.01 -8.22
CA MET A 1 -5.27 -22.14 -7.08
C MET A 1 -6.04 -20.84 -7.02
N SER A 2 -7.37 -20.86 -7.17
CA SER A 2 -8.18 -19.64 -7.22
C SER A 2 -8.24 -18.99 -5.84
N LEU A 3 -8.05 -17.68 -5.74
CA LEU A 3 -8.39 -16.96 -4.50
C LEU A 3 -9.92 -16.98 -4.31
N SER A 4 -10.39 -17.22 -3.09
CA SER A 4 -11.82 -17.17 -2.71
C SER A 4 -12.31 -15.76 -2.41
N SER A 5 -11.45 -14.75 -2.58
CA SER A 5 -11.69 -13.36 -2.20
C SER A 5 -10.94 -12.45 -3.15
N GLU A 6 -11.50 -11.26 -3.41
CA GLU A 6 -10.83 -10.22 -4.18
C GLU A 6 -9.58 -9.74 -3.44
N VAL A 7 -8.43 -9.72 -4.13
CA VAL A 7 -7.17 -9.25 -3.58
C VAL A 7 -6.63 -8.12 -4.45
N ILE A 8 -6.39 -6.99 -3.80
CA ILE A 8 -5.75 -5.82 -4.40
C ILE A 8 -4.35 -5.68 -3.81
N SER A 9 -3.34 -5.59 -4.67
CA SER A 9 -1.96 -5.34 -4.31
C SER A 9 -1.52 -3.97 -4.81
N VAL A 10 -0.89 -3.19 -3.93
CA VAL A 10 -0.43 -1.83 -4.21
C VAL A 10 1.08 -1.75 -4.03
N SER A 11 1.77 -1.17 -5.00
CA SER A 11 3.21 -0.88 -4.88
C SER A 11 3.59 0.42 -5.59
N LEU A 12 4.75 0.99 -5.26
CA LEU A 12 5.26 2.22 -5.87
C LEU A 12 5.86 2.01 -7.27
N GLY A 13 6.22 0.77 -7.62
CA GLY A 13 6.91 0.45 -8.87
C GLY A 13 5.97 0.23 -10.06
N ASN A 14 6.52 0.25 -11.27
CA ASN A 14 5.82 -0.26 -12.44
C ASN A 14 5.65 -1.78 -12.26
N ASN A 15 4.40 -2.26 -12.22
CA ASN A 15 4.09 -3.69 -12.07
C ASN A 15 4.57 -4.55 -13.27
N ASN A 16 5.20 -3.93 -14.27
CA ASN A 16 5.69 -4.55 -15.50
C ASN A 16 7.02 -5.30 -15.31
N ASP A 17 7.78 -5.04 -14.23
CA ASP A 17 9.16 -5.53 -14.10
C ASP A 17 9.30 -6.91 -13.40
N LYS A 18 8.21 -7.54 -12.96
CA LYS A 18 8.24 -8.85 -12.27
C LYS A 18 7.12 -9.80 -12.74
N ALA A 19 7.14 -10.13 -14.02
CA ALA A 19 6.20 -11.07 -14.64
C ALA A 19 6.20 -12.51 -14.04
N GLY A 20 7.14 -12.84 -13.13
CA GLY A 20 7.26 -14.17 -12.52
C GLY A 20 6.70 -14.33 -11.09
N SER A 21 6.24 -13.26 -10.43
CA SER A 21 5.84 -13.31 -9.00
C SER A 21 4.42 -12.84 -8.72
N GLN A 22 3.63 -12.56 -9.75
CA GLN A 22 2.24 -12.10 -9.59
C GLN A 22 1.29 -13.30 -9.50
N HIS A 23 0.32 -13.21 -8.60
CA HIS A 23 -0.74 -14.18 -8.49
C HIS A 23 -1.84 -13.85 -9.52
N PRO A 24 -2.34 -14.83 -10.31
CA PRO A 24 -3.29 -14.56 -11.39
C PRO A 24 -4.60 -13.92 -10.94
N ASP A 25 -5.03 -14.20 -9.70
CA ASP A 25 -6.30 -13.68 -9.16
C ASP A 25 -6.14 -12.40 -8.33
N ALA A 26 -4.97 -11.76 -8.36
CA ALA A 26 -4.74 -10.48 -7.67
C ALA A 26 -4.70 -9.33 -8.68
N THR A 27 -5.34 -8.22 -8.34
CA THR A 27 -5.31 -6.99 -9.13
C THR A 27 -4.22 -6.07 -8.61
N TYR A 28 -3.36 -5.58 -9.50
CA TYR A 28 -2.16 -4.81 -9.13
C TYR A 28 -2.28 -3.34 -9.54
N PHE A 29 -2.02 -2.43 -8.60
CA PHE A 29 -1.99 -0.99 -8.84
C PHE A 29 -0.63 -0.39 -8.51
N SER A 30 -0.18 0.54 -9.35
CA SER A 30 1.00 1.37 -9.07
C SER A 30 0.54 2.67 -8.41
N VAL A 31 0.69 2.75 -7.09
CA VAL A 31 0.21 3.87 -6.26
C VAL A 31 1.25 4.17 -5.18
N ASP A 32 1.62 5.45 -5.09
CA ASP A 32 2.38 5.97 -3.97
C ASP A 32 1.42 6.29 -2.81
N ILE A 33 1.47 5.50 -1.75
CA ILE A 33 0.59 5.67 -0.58
C ILE A 33 0.90 6.95 0.22
N SER A 34 2.07 7.57 0.01
CA SER A 34 2.42 8.86 0.63
C SER A 34 1.70 10.05 -0.04
N ASP A 35 1.11 9.83 -1.22
CA ASP A 35 0.21 10.77 -1.89
C ASP A 35 -1.26 10.34 -1.74
N ALA A 36 -2.00 11.04 -0.88
CA ALA A 36 -3.42 10.76 -0.64
C ALA A 36 -4.30 10.82 -1.91
N ASN A 37 -3.93 11.63 -2.91
CA ASN A 37 -4.68 11.69 -4.16
C ASN A 37 -4.42 10.47 -5.03
N ALA A 38 -3.22 9.88 -4.96
CA ALA A 38 -2.89 8.68 -5.72
C ALA A 38 -3.73 7.47 -5.27
N LEU A 39 -4.14 7.41 -4.00
CA LEU A 39 -5.01 6.34 -3.48
C LEU A 39 -6.37 6.26 -4.20
N LYS A 40 -6.84 7.36 -4.80
CA LYS A 40 -8.11 7.39 -5.58
C LYS A 40 -8.05 6.56 -6.86
N LYS A 41 -6.87 6.08 -7.27
CA LYS A 41 -6.70 5.11 -8.37
C LYS A 41 -7.16 3.70 -7.99
N ILE A 42 -7.27 3.41 -6.68
CA ILE A 42 -7.79 2.14 -6.18
C ILE A 42 -9.32 2.19 -6.30
N PRO A 43 -9.98 1.20 -6.93
CA PRO A 43 -11.41 1.26 -7.28
C PRO A 43 -12.35 1.15 -6.07
N SER A 44 -11.83 0.76 -4.91
CA SER A 44 -12.60 0.57 -3.68
C SER A 44 -11.81 1.08 -2.48
N ASN A 45 -12.52 1.57 -1.47
CA ASN A 45 -11.98 1.81 -0.14
C ASN A 45 -12.54 0.83 0.91
N GLU A 46 -13.36 -0.13 0.50
CA GLU A 46 -13.96 -1.13 1.35
C GLU A 46 -13.11 -2.40 1.38
N PHE A 47 -12.44 -2.61 2.50
CA PHE A 47 -11.58 -3.78 2.71
C PHE A 47 -11.92 -4.43 4.04
N HIS A 48 -11.88 -5.76 4.09
CA HIS A 48 -11.93 -6.50 5.34
C HIS A 48 -10.57 -6.53 6.03
N TYR A 49 -9.49 -6.65 5.26
CA TYR A 49 -8.13 -6.77 5.76
C TYR A 49 -7.21 -5.88 4.94
N VAL A 50 -6.35 -5.14 5.63
CA VAL A 50 -5.28 -4.37 5.01
C VAL A 50 -3.97 -4.72 5.69
N VAL A 51 -2.95 -5.05 4.91
CA VAL A 51 -1.59 -5.30 5.39
C VAL A 51 -0.68 -4.26 4.73
N ASN A 52 -0.23 -3.28 5.51
CA ASN A 52 0.73 -2.30 5.05
C ASN A 52 2.15 -2.83 5.21
N LEU A 53 2.76 -3.19 4.08
CA LEU A 53 4.19 -3.50 3.95
C LEU A 53 4.92 -2.39 3.18
N GLY A 54 4.23 -1.27 2.93
CA GLY A 54 4.76 -0.11 2.23
C GLY A 54 5.61 0.76 3.15
N GLY A 55 6.55 1.47 2.53
CA GLY A 55 7.53 2.28 3.23
C GLY A 55 8.90 2.10 2.61
N TYR A 56 9.70 3.15 2.67
CA TYR A 56 11.04 3.12 2.09
C TYR A 56 12.06 2.84 3.18
N ILE A 57 12.70 1.67 3.10
CA ILE A 57 13.78 1.29 3.99
C ILE A 57 15.07 1.94 3.48
N ASP A 58 15.39 3.11 4.01
CA ASP A 58 16.69 3.76 3.83
C ASP A 58 17.45 3.77 5.15
N HIS A 59 18.67 3.25 5.15
CA HIS A 59 19.56 3.24 6.32
C HIS A 59 20.44 4.49 6.42
N SER A 60 20.18 5.52 5.60
CA SER A 60 20.82 6.83 5.73
C SER A 60 20.53 7.46 7.11
N SER A 61 21.43 8.32 7.57
CA SER A 61 21.18 9.09 8.79
C SER A 61 19.89 9.90 8.67
N PHE A 62 19.30 10.18 9.84
CA PHE A 62 18.10 11.01 9.92
C PHE A 62 18.31 12.38 9.25
N GLU A 63 19.49 12.97 9.41
CA GLU A 63 19.86 14.27 8.83
C GLU A 63 19.81 14.27 7.30
N ASN A 64 20.17 13.15 6.67
CA ASN A 64 20.20 13.06 5.21
C ASN A 64 18.83 12.74 4.63
N LYS A 65 18.11 11.76 5.19
CA LYS A 65 16.86 11.26 4.58
C LYS A 65 15.77 10.89 5.57
N GLY A 66 15.95 11.16 6.87
CA GLY A 66 14.98 10.82 7.91
C GLY A 66 13.58 11.37 7.66
N LYS A 67 13.48 12.59 7.13
CA LYS A 67 12.19 13.18 6.73
C LYS A 67 11.48 12.36 5.65
N ASN A 68 12.22 11.83 4.67
CA ASN A 68 11.65 11.00 3.61
C ASN A 68 11.16 9.66 4.15
N ILE A 69 11.89 9.08 5.12
CA ILE A 69 11.49 7.85 5.81
C ILE A 69 10.19 8.08 6.60
N ILE A 70 10.09 9.18 7.34
CA ILE A 70 8.85 9.56 8.06
C ILE A 70 7.70 9.74 7.06
N ASN A 71 7.92 10.45 5.95
CA ASN A 71 6.88 10.65 4.95
C ASN A 71 6.41 9.31 4.35
N ALA A 72 7.33 8.45 3.95
CA ALA A 72 6.99 7.17 3.30
C ALA A 72 6.29 6.20 4.26
N HIS A 73 6.72 6.11 5.53
CA HIS A 73 6.13 5.18 6.50
C HIS A 73 4.91 5.78 7.21
N LEU A 74 5.09 6.90 7.92
CA LEU A 74 4.05 7.45 8.79
C LEU A 74 2.94 8.13 7.98
N PHE A 75 3.27 9.05 7.07
CA PHE A 75 2.24 9.71 6.28
C PHE A 75 1.57 8.75 5.29
N GLY A 76 2.32 7.78 4.74
CA GLY A 76 1.74 6.67 3.99
C GLY A 76 0.67 5.90 4.78
N LEU A 77 0.97 5.53 6.03
CA LEU A 77 0.00 4.88 6.91
C LEU A 77 -1.20 5.78 7.22
N MET A 78 -0.97 7.05 7.54
CA MET A 78 -2.06 7.99 7.84
C MET A 78 -3.02 8.13 6.66
N ASN A 79 -2.49 8.30 5.45
CA ASN A 79 -3.29 8.36 4.22
C ASN A 79 -4.14 7.09 4.03
N LEU A 80 -3.57 5.90 4.27
CA LEU A 80 -4.33 4.64 4.20
C LEU A 80 -5.45 4.59 5.23
N VAL A 81 -5.17 4.95 6.49
CA VAL A 81 -6.17 4.98 7.58
C VAL A 81 -7.30 5.98 7.29
N GLU A 82 -7.01 7.07 6.60
CA GLU A 82 -8.02 8.05 6.17
C GLU A 82 -8.83 7.56 4.95
N PHE A 83 -8.17 6.93 3.99
CA PHE A 83 -8.80 6.43 2.76
C PHE A 83 -9.78 5.28 3.01
N ILE A 84 -9.40 4.32 3.86
CA ILE A 84 -10.15 3.06 4.08
C ILE A 84 -11.48 3.31 4.81
N ASN A 85 -12.55 2.69 4.30
CA ASN A 85 -13.83 2.62 4.98
C ASN A 85 -13.73 1.73 6.23
N LYS A 86 -13.72 2.35 7.41
CA LYS A 86 -13.58 1.67 8.70
C LYS A 86 -14.78 0.78 9.06
N LYS A 87 -15.95 0.96 8.41
CA LYS A 87 -17.14 0.14 8.68
C LYS A 87 -16.99 -1.30 8.21
N THR A 88 -16.21 -1.54 7.16
CA THR A 88 -15.96 -2.87 6.59
C THR A 88 -14.67 -3.50 7.13
N LEU A 89 -13.77 -2.68 7.69
CA LEU A 89 -12.45 -3.09 8.12
C LEU A 89 -12.50 -3.96 9.38
N LYS A 90 -12.02 -5.20 9.26
CA LYS A 90 -11.82 -6.11 10.39
C LYS A 90 -10.45 -5.92 11.02
N LYS A 91 -9.41 -5.70 10.22
CA LYS A 91 -8.04 -5.50 10.72
C LYS A 91 -7.16 -4.76 9.73
N LEU A 92 -6.36 -3.82 10.26
CA LEU A 92 -5.19 -3.27 9.58
C LEU A 92 -3.94 -3.69 10.34
N ILE A 93 -2.95 -4.22 9.64
CA ILE A 93 -1.64 -4.57 10.17
C ILE A 93 -0.61 -3.67 9.50
N ASN A 94 0.21 -2.98 10.28
CA ASN A 94 1.30 -2.14 9.78
C ASN A 94 2.65 -2.73 10.23
N PHE A 95 3.63 -2.68 9.34
CA PHE A 95 5.03 -3.04 9.62
C PHE A 95 5.94 -1.82 9.54
#